data_AF-A0A0S7Y9P4-F1
#
_entry.id   AF-A0A0S7Y9P4-F1
#
_cell.length_a   1.000
_cell.length_b   1.000
_cell.length_c   1.000
_cell.angle_alpha   90.00
_cell.angle_beta   90.00
_cell.angle_gamma   90.00
#
_symmetry.space_group_name_H-M   'P 1'
#
loop_
_entity.id
_entity.type
_entity.pdbx_description
1 polymer ?
#
loop_
_entity_poly.entity_id
_entity_poly.type
_entity_poly.pdbx_seq_one_letter_code
_entity_poly.pdbx_strand_id
1 'polypeptide(L)' 'MKLAGLSWRKVVTAFKRAGFYVRSDDGAHIILKSDKCPYNISIPRHKEVAPFLLRRQLKLVGISIKEFERLLKKKKRT' A
#
# COMPACT_ATOMS: atom_id res chain seq x y z
N MET A 1 -5.66 3.23 14.29
CA MET A 1 -5.43 1.77 14.38
C MET A 1 -3.94 1.49 14.18
N LYS A 2 -3.39 0.45 14.81
CA LYS A 2 -2.00 0.02 14.51
C LYS A 2 -1.98 -0.51 13.07
N LEU A 3 -0.98 -0.11 12.26
CA LEU A 3 -0.70 -0.65 10.93
C LEU A 3 -0.22 -2.13 10.97
N ALA A 4 -0.58 -2.86 12.03
CA ALA A 4 -0.18 -4.23 12.30
C ALA A 4 -1.21 -5.21 11.72
N GLY A 5 -0.74 -6.39 11.33
CA GLY A 5 -1.58 -7.46 10.80
C GLY A 5 -2.20 -7.19 9.42
N LEU A 6 -1.61 -6.28 8.64
CA LEU A 6 -2.09 -6.00 7.30
C LEU A 6 -1.41 -6.93 6.29
N SER A 7 -2.20 -7.76 5.61
CA SER A 7 -1.69 -8.59 4.52
C SER A 7 -1.32 -7.76 3.30
N TRP A 8 -0.34 -8.25 2.52
CA TRP A 8 0.10 -7.60 1.29
C TRP A 8 -1.07 -7.27 0.35
N ARG A 9 -2.08 -8.15 0.26
CA ARG A 9 -3.29 -7.95 -0.57
C ARG A 9 -4.09 -6.72 -0.14
N LYS A 10 -4.28 -6.53 1.16
CA LYS A 10 -5.00 -5.37 1.71
C LYS A 10 -4.23 -4.08 1.42
N VAL A 11 -2.91 -4.11 1.64
CA VAL A 11 -2.02 -2.96 1.41
C VAL A 11 -2.00 -2.57 -0.06
N VAL A 12 -1.77 -3.52 -0.96
CA VAL A 12 -1.80 -3.29 -2.42
C VAL A 12 -3.15 -2.75 -2.87
N THR A 13 -4.26 -3.29 -2.36
CA THR A 13 -5.61 -2.81 -2.71
C THR A 13 -5.84 -1.37 -2.25
N ALA A 14 -5.38 -1.01 -1.06
CA ALA A 14 -5.47 0.36 -0.56
C ALA A 14 -4.65 1.34 -1.41
N PHE A 15 -3.41 0.99 -1.78
CA PHE A 15 -2.60 1.81 -2.68
C PHE A 15 -3.21 1.90 -4.08
N LYS A 16 -3.78 0.82 -4.62
CA LYS A 16 -4.52 0.87 -5.88
C LYS A 16 -5.65 1.90 -5.86
N ARG A 17 -6.38 1.99 -4.75
CA ARG A 17 -7.44 2.99 -4.54
C ARG A 17 -6.91 4.41 -4.38
N ALA A 18 -5.66 4.58 -3.95
CA ALA A 18 -4.98 5.88 -3.96
C ALA A 18 -4.50 6.30 -5.36
N GLY A 19 -4.71 5.48 -6.39
CA GLY A 19 -4.25 5.76 -7.75
C GLY A 19 -2.84 5.22 -8.04
N PHE A 20 -2.40 4.19 -7.31
CA PHE A 20 -1.22 3.43 -7.67
C PHE A 20 -1.59 2.23 -8.56
N TYR A 21 -0.68 1.79 -9.40
CA TYR A 21 -0.81 0.59 -10.22
C TYR A 21 0.41 -0.31 -10.04
N VAL A 22 0.24 -1.61 -10.31
CA VAL A 22 1.34 -2.57 -10.23
C VAL A 22 2.21 -2.35 -11.46
N ARG A 23 3.49 -2.04 -11.23
CA ARG A 23 4.50 -1.91 -12.28
C ARG A 23 5.18 -3.25 -12.55
N SER A 24 5.55 -3.97 -11.48
CA SER A 24 6.28 -5.24 -11.56
C SER A 24 5.98 -6.11 -10.37
N ASP A 25 6.06 -7.41 -10.57
CA ASP A 25 5.79 -8.44 -9.57
C ASP A 25 6.68 -9.64 -9.89
N ASP A 26 7.67 -9.89 -9.04
CA ASP A 26 8.71 -10.92 -9.22
C ASP A 26 8.41 -12.21 -8.44
N GLY A 27 7.27 -12.30 -7.76
CA GLY A 27 6.99 -13.45 -6.88
C GLY A 27 7.30 -13.16 -5.41
N ALA A 28 8.35 -12.41 -5.08
CA ALA A 28 8.70 -12.07 -3.70
C ALA A 28 8.20 -10.67 -3.28
N HIS A 29 8.22 -9.69 -4.20
CA HIS A 29 7.73 -8.34 -3.93
C HIS A 29 6.86 -7.79 -5.06
N ILE A 30 6.11 -6.73 -4.75
CA ILE A 30 5.23 -6.04 -5.69
C ILE A 30 5.63 -4.58 -5.70
N ILE A 31 6.02 -4.09 -6.87
CA ILE A 31 6.36 -2.69 -7.08
C ILE A 31 5.13 -1.96 -7.59
N LEU A 32 4.70 -0.94 -6.84
CA LEU A 32 3.61 -0.04 -7.19
C LEU A 32 4.16 1.32 -7.60
N LYS A 33 3.58 1.89 -8.65
CA LYS A 33 3.89 3.24 -9.16
C LYS A 33 2.61 4.07 -9.22
N SER A 34 2.73 5.39 -9.18
CA SER A 34 1.63 6.31 -9.47
C SER A 34 2.12 7.38 -10.44
N ASP A 35 1.22 7.94 -11.25
CA ASP A 35 1.58 9.06 -12.13
C ASP A 35 1.59 10.39 -11.37
N LYS A 36 1.00 10.42 -10.16
CA LYS A 36 0.94 11.58 -9.28
C LYS A 36 2.12 11.67 -8.31
N CYS A 37 2.95 10.63 -8.24
CA CYS A 37 4.05 10.54 -7.29
C CYS A 37 5.28 9.90 -7.95
N PRO A 38 6.47 10.53 -7.87
CA PRO A 38 7.68 10.00 -8.51
C PRO A 38 8.25 8.77 -7.77
N TYR A 39 7.81 8.52 -6.53
CA TYR A 39 8.32 7.43 -5.71
C TYR A 39 7.59 6.11 -5.99
N ASN A 40 8.37 5.04 -6.15
CA ASN A 40 7.84 3.68 -6.22
C ASN A 40 7.71 3.09 -4.81
N ILE A 41 6.66 2.31 -4.60
CA ILE A 41 6.41 1.57 -3.36
C ILE A 41 6.73 0.10 -3.61
N SER A 42 7.57 -0.49 -2.76
CA SER A 42 7.80 -1.94 -2.77
C SER A 42 7.07 -2.60 -1.60
N ILE A 43 6.19 -3.55 -1.90
CA ILE A 43 5.43 -4.32 -0.92
C ILE A 43 5.86 -5.79 -0.98
N PRO A 44 6.47 -6.34 0.09
CA PRO A 44 6.81 -7.75 0.14
C PRO A 44 5.56 -8.64 0.21
N ARG A 45 5.57 -9.79 -0.46
CA ARG A 45 4.49 -10.78 -0.48
C ARG A 45 4.49 -11.66 0.77
N HIS A 46 4.56 -11.04 1.94
CA HIS A 46 4.52 -11.73 3.22
C HIS A 46 3.08 -11.77 3.76
N LYS A 47 2.79 -12.74 4.64
CA LYS A 47 1.47 -12.84 5.30
C LYS A 47 1.06 -11.51 5.93
N GLU A 48 2.03 -10.78 6.49
CA GLU A 48 1.85 -9.46 7.09
C GLU A 48 2.97 -8.51 6.66
N VAL A 49 2.60 -7.29 6.33
CA VAL A 49 3.54 -6.21 6.02
C VAL A 49 3.97 -5.55 7.33
N ALA A 50 5.27 -5.40 7.54
CA ALA A 50 5.80 -4.77 8.73
C ALA A 50 5.26 -3.32 8.89
N PRO A 51 4.72 -2.94 10.06
CA PRO A 51 4.13 -1.62 10.27
C PRO A 51 5.11 -0.47 10.02
N PHE A 52 6.39 -0.67 10.37
CA PHE A 52 7.45 0.32 10.16
C PHE A 52 7.70 0.57 8.67
N LEU A 53 7.81 -0.49 7.87
CA LEU A 53 7.96 -0.40 6.42
C LEU A 53 6.79 0.37 5.82
N LEU A 54 5.57 0.00 6.20
CA LEU A 54 4.36 0.64 5.68
C LEU A 54 4.30 2.14 6.04
N ARG A 55 4.66 2.51 7.28
CA ARG A 55 4.75 3.93 7.68
C ARG A 55 5.75 4.71 6.85
N ARG A 56 6.93 4.13 6.60
CA ARG A 56 7.96 4.77 5.78
C ARG A 56 7.48 4.98 4.35
N GLN A 57 6.87 3.96 3.75
CA GLN A 57 6.32 4.04 2.40
C GLN A 57 5.21 5.10 2.29
N LEU A 58 4.26 5.11 3.24
CA LEU A 58 3.20 6.11 3.30
C LEU A 58 3.75 7.54 3.39
N LYS A 59 4.75 7.77 4.24
CA LYS A 59 5.42 9.08 4.35
C LYS A 59 6.12 9.48 3.05
N LEU A 60 6.79 8.54 2.38
CA LEU A 60 7.47 8.80 1.11
C LEU A 60 6.50 9.24 0.01
N VAL A 61 5.32 8.63 -0.05
CA VAL A 61 4.32 8.97 -1.07
C VAL A 61 3.30 10.04 -0.62
N GLY A 62 3.53 10.67 0.53
CA GLY A 62 2.68 11.74 1.04
C GLY A 62 1.28 11.31 1.50
N ILE A 63 1.04 10.02 1.73
CA ILE A 63 -0.26 9.52 2.22
C ILE A 63 -0.25 9.50 3.75
N SER A 64 -1.22 10.18 4.37
CA SER A 64 -1.37 10.14 5.82
C SER A 64 -1.87 8.77 6.29
N ILE A 65 -1.53 8.38 7.52
CA ILE A 65 -2.03 7.12 8.11
C ILE A 65 -3.57 7.12 8.13
N LYS A 66 -4.20 8.25 8.46
CA LYS A 66 -5.66 8.41 8.47
C LYS A 66 -6.27 8.17 7.10
N GLU A 67 -5.67 8.73 6.05
CA GLU A 67 -6.10 8.52 4.68
C GLU A 67 -5.97 7.06 4.25
N PHE A 68 -4.84 6.43 4.57
CA PHE A 68 -4.63 5.02 4.30
C PHE A 68 -5.66 4.12 5.01
N GLU A 69 -6.01 4.41 6.26
CA GLU A 69 -7.08 3.70 6.98
C GLU A 69 -8.44 3.82 6.29
N ARG A 70 -8.76 4.99 5.71
CA ARG A 70 -9.99 5.17 4.91
C ARG A 70 -9.95 4.31 3.64
N LEU A 71 -8.81 4.24 2.97
CA LEU A 71 -8.61 3.43 1.77
C LEU A 71 -8.73 1.93 2.06
N LEU A 72 -8.32 1.48 3.26
CA LEU A 72 -8.53 0.09 3.72
C LEU A 72 -10.02 -0.22 3.96
N LYS A 73 -10.78 0.72 4.52
CA LYS A 73 -12.19 0.51 4.91
C LYS A 73 -13.20 0.61 3.77
N LYS A 74 -12.87 1.26 2.65
CA LYS A 74 -13.78 1.29 1.50
C LYS A 74 -14.11 -0.14 1.07
N LYS A 75 -15.33 -0.65 1.24
CA LYS A 75 -15.76 -1.83 0.47
C LYS A 75 -15.98 -1.36 -0.97
N LYS A 76 -15.69 -2.21 -1.97
CA LYS A 76 -16.24 -1.99 -3.31
C LYS A 76 -17.75 -1.84 -3.09
N ARG A 77 -18.32 -0.66 -3.39
CA ARG A 77 -19.75 -0.59 -3.69
C ARG A 77 -19.87 -1.32 -5.02
N THR A 78 -20.12 -2.62 -4.94
CA THR A 78 -20.76 -3.35 -6.02
C THR A 78 -22.26 -3.16 -5.81
#